data_AF-A0A134AP66-F1
#
_entry.id   AF-A0A134AP66-F1
#
_cell.length_a   1.000
_cell.length_b   1.000
_cell.length_c   1.000
_cell.angle_alpha   90.00
_cell.angle_beta   90.00
_cell.angle_gamma   90.00
#
_symmetry.space_group_name_H-M   'P 1'
#
loop_
_entity.id
_entity.type
_entity.pdbx_description
1 polymer ?
#
loop_
_entity_poly.entity_id
_entity_poly.type
_entity_poly.pdbx_seq_one_letter_code
_entity_poly.pdbx_strand_id
1 'polypeptide(L)'
;MRTYNDYKKEILKNDEIKSEYDALAPEYDIIEAMIIARNNLNLTQKDLSEKTGINQADISRIENGTRNPSLKMLKKLASGLGMQLKLEFKG
;
A
#
# COMPACT_ATOMS: atom_id res chain seq x y z
N MET A 1 -26.36 11.78 -6.01
CA MET A 1 -25.72 11.36 -4.74
C MET A 1 -24.23 11.67 -4.87
N ARG A 2 -23.62 12.39 -3.93
CA ARG A 2 -22.18 12.72 -3.99
C ARG A 2 -21.36 11.46 -3.80
N THR A 3 -20.41 11.18 -4.69
CA THR A 3 -19.52 10.00 -4.57
C THR A 3 -18.34 10.31 -3.65
N TYR A 4 -17.64 9.26 -3.18
CA TYR A 4 -16.38 9.42 -2.46
C TYR A 4 -15.36 10.23 -3.27
N ASN A 5 -15.30 10.00 -4.59
CA ASN A 5 -14.40 10.73 -5.49
C ASN A 5 -14.75 12.22 -5.56
N ASP A 6 -16.04 12.56 -5.60
CA ASP A 6 -16.50 13.97 -5.59
C ASP A 6 -16.25 14.64 -4.24
N TYR A 7 -16.33 13.88 -3.14
CA TYR A 7 -15.95 14.38 -1.82
C TYR A 7 -14.44 14.64 -1.72
N LYS A 8 -13.63 13.66 -2.12
CA LYS A 8 -12.16 13.73 -2.13
C LYS A 8 -11.64 14.92 -2.95
N LYS A 9 -12.16 15.13 -4.15
CA LYS A 9 -11.77 16.26 -5.02
C LYS A 9 -12.00 17.63 -4.37
N GLU A 10 -13.07 17.77 -3.60
CA GLU A 10 -13.40 19.05 -2.97
C GLU A 10 -12.56 19.34 -1.72
N ILE A 11 -12.29 18.34 -0.89
CA ILE A 11 -11.46 18.53 0.32
C ILE A 11 -9.99 18.80 -0.03
N LEU A 12 -9.49 18.21 -1.13
CA LEU A 12 -8.13 18.42 -1.62
C LEU A 12 -7.92 19.81 -2.27
N LYS A 13 -8.96 20.65 -2.36
CA LYS A 13 -8.81 22.07 -2.72
C LYS A 13 -8.24 22.91 -1.57
N ASN A 14 -8.29 22.41 -0.34
CA ASN A 14 -7.65 23.07 0.79
C ASN A 14 -6.16 22.71 0.79
N ASP A 15 -5.29 23.73 0.74
CA ASP A 15 -3.85 23.55 0.60
C ASP A 15 -3.20 22.83 1.79
N GLU A 16 -3.71 23.02 3.00
CA GLU A 16 -3.23 22.34 4.21
C GLU A 16 -3.58 20.84 4.17
N ILE A 17 -4.83 20.52 3.82
CA ILE A 17 -5.28 19.13 3.65
C ILE A 17 -4.53 18.47 2.49
N LYS A 18 -4.32 19.19 1.39
CA LYS A 18 -3.59 18.68 0.23
C LYS A 18 -2.13 18.38 0.58
N SER A 19 -1.46 19.28 1.30
CA SER A 19 -0.07 19.07 1.72
C SER A 19 0.09 17.82 2.58
N GLU A 20 -0.80 17.62 3.56
CA GLU A 20 -0.80 16.41 4.40
C GLU A 20 -1.14 15.15 3.60
N TYR A 21 -2.07 15.25 2.64
CA TYR A 21 -2.41 14.14 1.75
C TYR A 21 -1.23 13.75 0.83
N ASP A 22 -0.55 14.73 0.25
CA ASP A 22 0.60 14.54 -0.62
C ASP A 22 1.80 13.97 0.18
N ALA A 23 1.96 14.35 1.46
CA ALA A 23 2.98 13.78 2.34
C ALA A 23 2.80 12.28 2.59
N LEU A 24 1.57 11.76 2.50
CA LEU A 24 1.24 10.33 2.62
C LEU A 24 1.34 9.55 1.30
N ALA A 25 1.63 10.23 0.18
CA ALA A 25 1.70 9.59 -1.14
C ALA A 25 2.65 8.38 -1.18
N PRO A 26 3.84 8.40 -0.56
CA PRO A 26 4.74 7.23 -0.56
C PRO A 26 4.13 5.99 0.11
N GLU A 27 3.37 6.16 1.19
CA GLU A 27 2.66 5.08 1.85
C GLU A 27 1.57 4.50 0.95
N TYR A 28 0.81 5.35 0.27
CA TYR A 28 -0.21 4.91 -0.70
C TYR A 28 0.40 4.16 -1.88
N ASP A 29 1.53 4.61 -2.41
CA ASP A 29 2.24 3.95 -3.51
C ASP A 29 2.66 2.52 -3.13
N ILE A 30 3.16 2.33 -1.90
CA ILE A 30 3.52 1.02 -1.36
C ILE A 30 2.29 0.11 -1.28
N ILE A 31 1.18 0.64 -0.75
CA ILE A 31 -0.09 -0.10 -0.58
C ILE A 31 -0.63 -0.53 -1.94
N GLU A 32 -0.71 0.39 -2.89
CA GLU A 32 -1.22 0.13 -4.24
C GLU A 32 -0.36 -0.91 -4.95
N ALA A 33 0.97 -0.74 -4.94
CA ALA A 33 1.89 -1.70 -5.54
C ALA A 33 1.71 -3.12 -4.96
N MET A 34 1.52 -3.22 -3.64
CA MET A 34 1.33 -4.51 -2.96
C MET A 34 -0.01 -5.17 -3.31
N ILE A 35 -1.11 -4.41 -3.33
CA ILE A 35 -2.45 -4.92 -3.68
C ILE A 35 -2.47 -5.38 -5.13
N ILE A 36 -1.93 -4.57 -6.06
CA ILE A 36 -1.86 -4.91 -7.49
C ILE A 36 -1.05 -6.18 -7.69
N ALA A 37 0.14 -6.26 -7.10
CA ALA A 37 1.00 -7.44 -7.21
C ALA A 37 0.31 -8.71 -6.69
N ARG A 38 -0.33 -8.63 -5.52
CA ARG A 38 -1.05 -9.76 -4.92
C ARG A 38 -2.22 -10.21 -5.79
N ASN A 39 -3.01 -9.27 -6.29
CA ASN A 39 -4.17 -9.57 -7.14
C ASN A 39 -3.76 -10.15 -8.50
N ASN A 40 -2.67 -9.67 -9.12
CA ASN A 40 -2.15 -10.22 -10.37
C ASN A 40 -1.71 -11.68 -10.25
N LEU A 41 -1.33 -12.10 -9.05
CA LEU A 41 -0.99 -13.49 -8.73
C LEU A 41 -2.20 -14.31 -8.24
N ASN A 42 -3.40 -13.72 -8.21
CA ASN A 42 -4.62 -14.31 -7.66
C ASN A 42 -4.47 -14.80 -6.21
N LEU A 43 -3.65 -14.11 -5.41
CA LEU A 43 -3.40 -14.49 -4.02
C LEU A 43 -4.39 -13.77 -3.09
N THR A 44 -4.91 -14.49 -2.10
CA THR A 44 -5.53 -13.87 -0.94
C THR A 44 -4.47 -13.32 0.01
N GLN A 45 -4.87 -12.49 0.98
CA GLN A 45 -3.97 -12.05 2.06
C GLN A 45 -3.45 -13.25 2.87
N LYS A 46 -4.23 -14.33 2.98
CA LYS A 46 -3.83 -15.57 3.65
C LYS A 46 -2.76 -16.32 2.85
N ASP A 47 -2.92 -16.42 1.53
CA ASP A 47 -1.91 -17.08 0.68
C ASP A 47 -0.57 -16.31 0.72
N LEU A 48 -0.62 -14.98 0.72
CA LEU A 48 0.58 -14.16 0.87
C LEU A 48 1.21 -14.30 2.26
N SER A 49 0.40 -14.44 3.31
CA SER A 49 0.86 -14.75 4.67
C SER A 49 1.65 -16.07 4.69
N GLU A 50 1.12 -17.12 4.08
CA GLU A 50 1.76 -18.44 3.99
C GLU A 50 3.08 -18.38 3.21
N LYS A 51 3.13 -17.62 2.12
CA LYS A 51 4.35 -17.45 1.29
C LYS A 51 5.45 -16.63 1.97
N THR A 52 5.09 -15.68 2.82
CA THR A 52 6.04 -14.70 3.39
C THR A 52 6.41 -14.98 4.86
N GLY A 53 5.61 -15.80 5.54
CA GLY A 53 5.65 -15.97 6.99
C GLY A 53 5.26 -14.71 7.77
N ILE A 54 4.63 -13.72 7.12
CA ILE A 54 4.07 -12.53 7.77
C ILE A 54 2.63 -12.85 8.16
N ASN A 55 2.18 -12.42 9.35
CA ASN A 55 0.82 -12.65 9.79
C ASN A 55 -0.21 -12.01 8.82
N GLN A 56 -1.28 -12.72 8.47
CA GLN A 56 -2.37 -12.19 7.63
C GLN A 56 -2.94 -10.85 8.14
N ALA A 57 -3.12 -10.68 9.46
CA ALA A 57 -3.59 -9.43 10.04
C ALA A 57 -2.58 -8.28 9.88
N ASP A 58 -1.29 -8.58 9.74
CA ASP A 58 -0.27 -7.58 9.44
C ASP A 58 -0.36 -7.14 7.98
N ILE A 59 -0.52 -8.10 7.06
CA ILE A 59 -0.74 -7.83 5.63
C ILE A 59 -2.01 -7.00 5.44
N SER A 60 -3.11 -7.38 6.09
CA SER A 60 -4.37 -6.64 6.07
C SER A 60 -4.21 -5.20 6.55
N ARG A 61 -3.49 -4.98 7.67
CA ARG A 61 -3.25 -3.62 8.17
C ARG A 61 -2.38 -2.77 7.25
N ILE A 62 -1.41 -3.39 6.56
CA ILE A 62 -0.62 -2.71 5.54
C ILE A 62 -1.52 -2.32 4.37
N GLU A 63 -2.29 -3.25 3.80
CA GLU A 63 -3.20 -2.96 2.66
C GLU A 63 -4.28 -1.91 2.99
N ASN A 64 -4.65 -1.80 4.26
CA ASN A 64 -5.61 -0.79 4.74
C ASN A 64 -4.94 0.51 5.20
N GLY A 65 -3.61 0.65 5.09
CA GLY A 65 -2.87 1.86 5.48
C GLY A 65 -2.81 2.13 6.98
N THR A 66 -3.17 1.16 7.82
CA THR A 66 -3.11 1.28 9.29
C THR A 66 -1.80 0.75 9.87
N ARG A 67 -0.88 0.30 9.02
CA ARG A 67 0.47 -0.12 9.41
C ARG A 67 1.49 0.24 8.34
N ASN A 68 2.54 0.96 8.76
CA ASN A 68 3.71 1.22 7.93
C ASN A 68 4.69 0.01 8.00
N PRO A 69 4.94 -0.70 6.89
CA PRO A 69 5.87 -1.83 6.88
C PRO A 69 7.34 -1.37 6.92
N SER A 70 8.18 -2.07 7.67
CA SER A 70 9.63 -1.83 7.62
C SER A 70 10.22 -2.31 6.30
N LEU A 71 11.40 -1.80 5.93
CA LEU A 71 12.15 -2.28 4.76
C LEU A 71 12.37 -3.81 4.77
N LYS A 72 12.61 -4.39 5.95
CA LYS A 72 12.74 -5.85 6.12
C LYS A 72 11.46 -6.58 5.76
N MET A 73 10.31 -6.02 6.14
CA MET A 73 9.00 -6.57 5.81
C MET A 73 8.70 -6.44 4.31
N LEU A 74 8.99 -5.29 3.71
CA LEU A 74 8.88 -5.08 2.26
C LEU A 74 9.71 -6.09 1.46
N LYS A 75 10.94 -6.38 1.89
CA LYS A 75 11.78 -7.43 1.26
C LYS A 75 11.14 -8.82 1.33
N LYS A 76 10.54 -9.18 2.47
CA LYS A 76 9.82 -10.46 2.62
C LYS A 76 8.59 -10.53 1.72
N LEU A 77 7.80 -9.45 1.68
CA LEU A 77 6.63 -9.35 0.82
C LEU A 77 7.01 -9.51 -0.65
N ALA A 78 8.03 -8.76 -1.12
CA ALA A 78 8.55 -8.89 -2.47
C ALA A 78 8.99 -10.33 -2.78
N SER A 79 9.73 -10.97 -1.85
CA SER A 79 10.14 -12.37 -2.00
C SER A 79 8.95 -13.33 -2.10
N GLY A 80 7.91 -13.17 -1.28
CA GLY A 80 6.72 -14.03 -1.34
C GLY A 80 5.86 -13.80 -2.58
N LEU A 81 5.94 -12.61 -3.17
CA LEU A 81 5.33 -12.27 -4.46
C LEU A 81 6.19 -12.71 -5.66
N GLY A 82 7.41 -13.23 -5.44
CA GLY A 82 8.33 -13.56 -6.53
C GLY A 82 8.85 -12.32 -7.28
N MET A 83 8.92 -11.19 -6.59
CA MET A 83 9.30 -9.88 -7.13
C MET A 83 10.56 -9.34 -6.46
N GLN A 84 11.16 -8.31 -7.08
CA GLN A 84 12.29 -7.57 -6.52
C GLN A 84 11.81 -6.23 -5.97
N LEU A 85 12.19 -5.90 -4.74
CA LEU A 85 11.97 -4.57 -4.18
C LEU A 85 12.92 -3.56 -4.87
N LYS A 86 12.35 -2.58 -5.56
CA LYS A 86 13.08 -1.42 -6.12
C LYS A 86 12.65 -0.15 -5.37
N LEU A 87 13.64 0.63 -4.94
CA LEU A 87 13.44 1.95 -4.35
C LEU A 87 14.14 2.98 -5.24
N GLU A 88 13.46 4.09 -5.53
CA GLU A 88 13.93 5.15 -6.40
C GLU A 88 13.54 6.50 -5.80
N PHE A 89 14.47 7.46 -5.81
CA PHE A 89 14.18 8.85 -5.50
C PHE A 89 13.79 9.55 -6.81
N LYS A 90 12.63 10.22 -6.81
CA LYS A 90 12.15 11.03 -7.94
C LYS A 90 12.19 12.50 -7.55
N GLY A 91 12.57 13.36 -8.50
CA GLY A 91 12.60 14.82 -8.38
C GLY A 91 11.86 15.47 -9.52
#